data_AF-A0A914SUT9-F1
#
_entry.id   AF-A0A914SUT9-F1
#
_cell.length_a   1.000
_cell.length_b   1.000
_cell.length_c   1.000
_cell.angle_alpha   90.00
_cell.angle_beta   90.00
_cell.angle_gamma   90.00
#
_symmetry.space_group_name_H-M   'P 1'
#
loop_
_entity.id
_entity.type
_entity.pdbx_description
1 polymer ?
#
loop_
_entity_poly.entity_id
_entity_poly.type
_entity_poly.pdbx_seq_one_letter_code
_entity_poly.pdbx_strand_id
1 'polypeptide(L)'
;MIEKRYKSHRNELNAIPSECIKALDHFLAVAPKDHDKVPACHYRKAMYYNYHQDFPNFIASFKAGLAAEKEQLPCFLPYFFKAKTILEKLYMIKKKEQPNHGLSEKASMNPRFEQIKLDVQRKILLRNNRELFVSLFEPNMNKPKLYDTPALQPNTSKPQPLMDLKMLKDLETKVDKMYDGSVLESQIIDWAIPSVDSNEISTIIEGKNGDVHRLTVYNWPLTGDKKVDIPKAINDFYPNSKVTIINPHLRLAMNGSNVIRVESPEFIQIDKTSTDQRCHCCGKETKILPCSGCMMAKYCSKECQKFDWIEFDHKRICKHLKNFAQMM
;
A
#
# COMPACT_ATOMS: atom_id res chain seq x y z
N MET A 1 -27.89 3.94 -0.57
CA MET A 1 -27.86 4.97 0.52
C MET A 1 -26.72 4.73 1.54
N ILE A 2 -26.36 3.48 1.85
CA ILE A 2 -25.27 3.14 2.79
C ILE A 2 -23.87 3.48 2.23
N GLU A 3 -23.63 3.32 0.93
CA GLU A 3 -22.35 3.69 0.29
C GLU A 3 -22.08 5.20 0.25
N LYS A 4 -23.12 6.05 0.14
CA LYS A 4 -22.95 7.52 0.21
C LYS A 4 -22.50 7.96 1.61
N ARG A 5 -23.00 7.30 2.67
CA ARG A 5 -22.54 7.53 4.07
C ARG A 5 -21.12 7.01 4.30
N TYR A 6 -20.72 5.92 3.64
CA TYR A 6 -19.37 5.36 3.78
C TYR A 6 -18.30 6.18 3.03
N LYS A 7 -18.64 6.80 1.88
CA LYS A 7 -17.76 7.72 1.14
C LYS A 7 -17.54 9.06 1.86
N SER A 8 -18.55 9.57 2.58
CA SER A 8 -18.44 10.81 3.40
C SER A 8 -17.35 10.71 4.48
N HIS A 9 -17.34 9.62 5.26
CA HIS A 9 -16.41 9.48 6.38
C HIS A 9 -14.96 9.20 5.98
N ARG A 10 -14.70 8.73 4.74
CA ARG A 10 -13.33 8.47 4.27
C ARG A 10 -12.65 9.77 3.80
N ASN A 11 -13.42 10.70 3.24
CA ASN A 11 -12.92 12.03 2.88
C ASN A 11 -12.74 12.94 4.12
N GLU A 12 -13.53 12.74 5.18
CA GLU A 12 -13.35 13.43 6.48
C GLU A 12 -12.08 13.00 7.25
N LEU A 13 -11.47 11.86 6.90
CA LEU A 13 -10.28 11.34 7.59
C LEU A 13 -8.95 11.71 6.89
N ASN A 14 -9.00 12.18 5.64
CA ASN A 14 -7.82 12.60 4.91
C ASN A 14 -7.56 14.09 5.20
N ALA A 15 -6.54 14.34 6.02
CA ALA A 15 -6.12 15.62 6.58
C ALA A 15 -7.13 16.22 7.57
N ILE A 16 -7.13 15.75 8.82
CA ILE A 16 -7.55 16.57 9.95
C ILE A 16 -6.60 17.79 9.95
N PRO A 17 -7.04 19.01 9.59
CA PRO A 17 -6.16 20.17 9.58
C PRO A 17 -5.62 20.44 11.00
N SER A 18 -4.50 21.14 11.11
CA SER A 18 -3.92 21.48 12.42
C SER A 18 -4.92 22.23 13.32
N GLU A 19 -5.83 22.95 12.70
CA GLU A 19 -6.96 23.68 13.27
C GLU A 19 -7.96 22.74 13.95
N CYS A 20 -8.17 21.54 13.41
CA CYS A 20 -9.03 20.53 14.04
C CYS A 20 -8.41 19.96 15.31
N ILE A 21 -7.07 19.87 15.41
CA ILE A 21 -6.43 19.48 16.67
C ILE A 21 -6.67 20.55 17.73
N LYS A 22 -6.55 21.84 17.38
CA LYS A 22 -6.89 22.95 18.29
C LYS A 22 -8.36 22.91 18.74
N ALA A 23 -9.29 22.61 17.83
CA ALA A 23 -10.70 22.47 18.17
C ALA A 23 -10.96 21.26 19.10
N LEU A 24 -10.29 20.13 18.87
CA LEU A 24 -10.36 18.97 19.76
C LEU A 24 -9.77 19.27 21.14
N ASP A 25 -8.66 20.01 21.20
CA ASP A 25 -8.04 20.44 22.45
C ASP A 25 -8.95 21.41 23.23
N HIS A 26 -9.57 22.36 22.54
CA HIS A 26 -10.53 23.28 23.14
C HIS A 26 -11.74 22.52 23.71
N PHE A 27 -12.33 21.60 22.94
CA PHE A 27 -13.43 20.76 23.41
C PHE A 27 -13.02 19.94 24.65
N LEU A 28 -11.87 19.26 24.60
CA LEU A 28 -11.36 18.46 25.72
C LEU A 28 -11.08 19.28 26.97
N ALA A 29 -10.79 20.59 26.84
CA ALA A 29 -10.55 21.48 27.96
C ALA A 29 -11.84 21.89 28.70
N VAL A 30 -12.98 21.92 28.01
CA VAL A 30 -14.26 22.39 28.58
C VAL A 30 -15.30 21.28 28.79
N ALA A 31 -15.15 20.15 28.11
CA ALA A 31 -16.09 19.04 28.21
C ALA A 31 -16.00 18.35 29.59
N PRO A 32 -17.14 17.97 30.19
CA PRO A 32 -17.16 17.05 31.34
C PRO A 32 -16.41 15.76 31.03
N LYS A 33 -15.71 15.19 32.02
CA LYS A 33 -14.87 14.00 31.84
C LYS A 33 -15.66 12.79 31.30
N ASP A 34 -16.93 12.70 31.66
CA ASP A 34 -17.86 11.64 31.32
C ASP A 34 -18.67 11.93 30.04
N HIS A 35 -18.40 13.04 29.35
CA HIS A 35 -19.06 13.35 28.09
C HIS A 35 -18.76 12.29 27.02
N ASP A 36 -19.80 11.83 26.33
CA ASP A 36 -19.77 10.75 25.33
C ASP A 36 -18.77 10.95 24.17
N LYS A 37 -18.30 12.17 23.92
CA LYS A 37 -17.35 12.49 22.83
C LYS A 37 -15.90 12.54 23.27
N VAL A 38 -15.60 12.58 24.57
CA VAL A 38 -14.23 12.71 25.08
C VAL A 38 -13.33 11.57 24.58
N PRO A 39 -13.74 10.27 24.64
CA PRO A 39 -12.89 9.20 24.10
C PRO A 39 -12.67 9.31 22.59
N ALA A 40 -13.70 9.66 21.81
CA ALA A 40 -13.58 9.87 20.35
C ALA A 40 -12.59 10.98 20.01
N CYS A 41 -12.58 12.09 20.77
CA CYS A 41 -11.66 13.20 20.53
C CYS A 41 -10.21 12.76 20.69
N HIS A 42 -9.91 12.01 21.75
CA HIS A 42 -8.58 11.43 21.96
C HIS A 42 -8.18 10.44 20.85
N TYR A 43 -9.09 9.58 20.39
CA TYR A 43 -8.80 8.68 19.28
C TYR A 43 -8.59 9.40 17.95
N ARG A 44 -9.32 10.49 17.68
CA ARG A 44 -9.08 11.35 16.50
C ARG A 44 -7.70 12.02 16.58
N LYS A 45 -7.31 12.54 17.75
CA LYS A 45 -5.94 13.06 17.97
C LYS A 45 -4.88 11.99 17.71
N ALA A 46 -5.09 10.76 18.21
CA ALA A 46 -4.17 9.65 17.96
C ALA A 46 -4.03 9.35 16.46
N MET A 47 -5.14 9.32 15.70
CA MET A 47 -5.08 9.14 14.24
C MET A 47 -4.26 10.23 13.54
N TYR A 48 -4.47 11.49 13.93
CA TYR A 48 -3.71 12.62 13.40
C TYR A 48 -2.20 12.46 13.66
N TYR A 49 -1.82 12.23 14.92
CA TYR A 49 -0.40 12.10 15.26
C TYR A 49 0.26 10.89 14.58
N ASN A 50 -0.46 9.78 14.42
CA ASN A 50 0.03 8.65 13.65
C ASN A 50 0.27 9.02 12.17
N TYR A 51 -0.66 9.77 11.55
CA TYR A 51 -0.52 10.22 10.16
C TYR A 51 0.69 11.15 9.99
N HIS A 52 0.94 12.02 10.97
CA HIS A 52 2.09 12.94 10.98
C HIS A 52 3.38 12.35 11.57
N GLN A 53 3.41 11.03 11.81
CA GLN A 53 4.57 10.31 12.37
C GLN A 53 5.07 10.83 13.73
N ASP A 54 4.19 11.48 14.50
CA ASP A 54 4.47 11.95 15.86
C ASP A 54 4.08 10.86 16.86
N PHE A 55 4.97 9.86 17.00
CA PHE A 55 4.69 8.68 17.81
C PHE A 55 4.47 8.94 19.31
N PRO A 56 5.22 9.84 19.98
CA PRO A 56 4.97 10.17 21.38
C PRO A 56 3.54 10.69 21.59
N ASN A 57 3.08 11.63 20.77
CA ASN A 57 1.74 12.20 20.89
C ASN A 57 0.64 11.24 20.45
N PHE A 58 0.91 10.35 19.49
CA PHE A 58 0.03 9.23 19.15
C PHE A 58 -0.20 8.32 20.37
N ILE A 59 0.88 7.88 21.03
CA ILE A 59 0.79 6.99 22.20
C ILE A 59 0.05 7.68 23.34
N ALA A 60 0.40 8.94 23.64
CA ALA A 60 -0.24 9.71 24.70
C ALA A 60 -1.74 9.87 24.44
N SER A 61 -2.12 10.28 23.23
CA SER A 61 -3.53 10.48 22.85
C SER A 61 -4.32 9.17 22.86
N PHE A 62 -3.73 8.07 22.38
CA PHE A 62 -4.39 6.77 22.38
C PHE A 62 -4.65 6.26 23.80
N LYS A 63 -3.67 6.37 24.70
CA LYS A 63 -3.83 6.02 26.12
C LYS A 63 -4.88 6.90 26.81
N ALA A 64 -4.91 8.20 26.50
CA ALA A 64 -5.91 9.11 27.02
C ALA A 64 -7.33 8.72 26.58
N GLY A 65 -7.51 8.25 25.34
CA GLY A 65 -8.79 7.71 24.87
C GLY A 65 -9.24 6.47 25.66
N LEU A 66 -8.33 5.52 25.90
CA LEU A 66 -8.60 4.34 26.72
C LEU A 66 -8.93 4.69 28.18
N ALA A 67 -8.29 5.73 28.73
CA ALA A 67 -8.59 6.21 30.07
C ALA A 67 -9.97 6.88 30.11
N ALA A 68 -10.27 7.75 29.16
CA ALA A 68 -11.55 8.43 29.06
C ALA A 68 -12.74 7.47 28.91
N GLU A 69 -12.57 6.33 28.24
CA GLU A 69 -13.62 5.30 28.18
C GLU A 69 -14.00 4.77 29.57
N LYS A 70 -13.04 4.66 30.50
CA LYS A 70 -13.31 4.17 31.86
C LYS A 70 -14.07 5.17 32.71
N GLU A 71 -14.01 6.44 32.35
CA GLU A 71 -14.72 7.55 33.01
C GLU A 71 -16.14 7.75 32.43
N GLN A 72 -16.53 6.99 31.40
CA GLN A 72 -17.86 7.11 30.80
C GLN A 72 -18.95 6.56 31.71
N LEU A 73 -20.12 7.20 31.69
CA LEU A 73 -21.30 6.69 32.38
C LEU A 73 -21.68 5.29 31.84
N PRO A 74 -22.27 4.40 32.67
CA PRO A 74 -22.62 3.04 32.26
C PRO A 74 -23.50 2.97 31.01
N CYS A 75 -24.36 3.95 30.77
CA CYS A 75 -25.24 4.00 29.59
C CYS A 75 -24.49 4.22 28.25
N PHE A 76 -23.23 4.66 28.30
CA PHE A 76 -22.36 4.82 27.13
C PHE A 76 -21.38 3.65 26.94
N LEU A 77 -21.46 2.62 27.79
CA LEU A 77 -20.61 1.44 27.73
C LEU A 77 -21.34 0.23 27.13
N PRO A 78 -20.67 -0.58 26.28
CA PRO A 78 -19.29 -0.45 25.84
C PRO A 78 -19.12 0.68 24.82
N TYR A 79 -18.03 1.44 24.97
CA TYR A 79 -17.74 2.54 24.05
C TYR A 79 -17.30 2.02 22.67
N PHE A 80 -18.01 2.42 21.61
CA PHE A 80 -17.73 1.98 20.24
C PHE A 80 -17.19 3.13 19.39
N PHE A 81 -15.92 3.01 18.98
CA PHE A 81 -15.32 3.91 18.00
C PHE A 81 -14.66 3.09 16.89
N LYS A 82 -15.15 3.27 15.66
CA LYS A 82 -14.79 2.43 14.50
C LYS A 82 -13.29 2.34 14.23
N ALA A 83 -12.53 3.41 14.48
CA ALA A 83 -11.09 3.42 14.25
C ALA A 83 -10.26 2.89 15.44
N LYS A 84 -10.87 2.62 16.60
CA LYS A 84 -10.17 2.15 17.80
C LYS A 84 -9.41 0.85 17.55
N THR A 85 -10.03 -0.14 16.89
CA THR A 85 -9.38 -1.43 16.60
C THR A 85 -8.15 -1.28 15.69
N ILE A 86 -8.13 -0.27 14.82
CA ILE A 86 -6.96 0.04 14.00
C ILE A 86 -5.87 0.66 14.86
N LEU A 87 -6.23 1.64 15.70
CA LEU A 87 -5.31 2.30 16.64
C LEU A 87 -4.69 1.32 17.65
N GLU A 88 -5.47 0.34 18.15
CA GLU A 88 -4.97 -0.73 19.02
C GLU A 88 -3.87 -1.56 18.35
N LYS A 89 -4.07 -1.96 17.09
CA LYS A 89 -3.07 -2.71 16.33
C LYS A 89 -1.80 -1.87 16.12
N LEU A 90 -1.95 -0.60 15.75
CA LEU A 90 -0.83 0.33 15.58
C LEU A 90 -0.07 0.53 16.89
N TYR A 91 -0.77 0.72 18.00
CA TYR A 91 -0.18 0.87 19.32
C TYR A 91 0.63 -0.37 19.73
N MET A 92 0.12 -1.57 19.48
CA MET A 92 0.84 -2.81 19.78
C MET A 92 2.10 -3.00 18.93
N ILE A 93 2.08 -2.56 17.67
CA ILE A 93 3.27 -2.56 16.81
C ILE A 93 4.30 -1.58 17.38
N LYS A 94 3.90 -0.33 17.65
CA LYS A 94 4.80 0.73 18.14
C LYS A 94 5.36 0.45 19.53
N LYS A 95 4.58 -0.18 20.42
CA LYS A 95 5.07 -0.60 21.73
C LYS A 95 6.18 -1.65 21.63
N LYS A 96 6.15 -2.52 20.62
CA LYS A 96 7.22 -3.51 20.36
C LYS A 96 8.47 -2.90 19.73
N GLU A 97 8.32 -1.76 19.05
CA GLU A 97 9.43 -1.01 18.46
C GLU A 97 10.23 -0.20 19.50
N GLN A 98 9.64 0.10 20.67
CA GLN A 98 10.40 0.74 21.73
C GLN A 98 11.47 -0.24 22.22
N PRO A 99 12.76 0.12 22.14
CA PRO A 99 13.84 -0.77 22.55
C PRO A 99 13.66 -1.06 24.04
N ASN A 100 13.24 -2.28 24.36
CA ASN A 100 13.50 -2.84 25.67
C ASN A 100 15.03 -2.89 25.81
N HIS A 101 15.59 -1.94 26.57
CA HIS A 101 16.94 -2.06 27.11
C HIS A 101 16.96 -3.30 28.01
N GLY A 102 17.30 -4.46 27.43
CA GLY A 102 17.36 -5.72 28.16
C GLY A 102 17.43 -6.96 27.26
N LEU A 103 18.65 -7.29 26.81
CA LEU A 103 19.18 -8.62 26.50
C LEU A 103 18.47 -9.50 25.46
N SER A 104 19.16 -9.79 24.35
CA SER A 104 19.79 -11.10 24.09
C SER A 104 20.28 -11.14 22.63
N GLU A 105 21.58 -11.36 22.45
CA GLU A 105 22.19 -11.68 21.16
C GLU A 105 21.56 -12.96 20.59
N LYS A 106 20.68 -12.81 19.59
CA LYS A 106 20.30 -13.91 18.72
C LYS A 106 20.49 -13.49 17.27
N ALA A 107 21.29 -14.30 16.58
CA ALA A 107 21.52 -14.39 15.14
C ALA A 107 20.99 -13.19 14.35
N SER A 108 21.90 -12.26 14.04
CA SER A 108 21.76 -11.12 13.12
C SER A 108 20.58 -11.26 12.15
N MET A 109 19.39 -10.87 12.61
CA MET A 109 18.23 -10.81 11.75
C MET A 109 18.49 -9.72 10.72
N ASN A 110 18.13 -10.00 9.47
CA ASN A 110 18.30 -9.09 8.35
C ASN A 110 17.65 -7.72 8.67
N PRO A 111 18.43 -6.62 8.68
CA PRO A 111 17.90 -5.28 8.96
C PRO A 111 16.73 -4.88 8.05
N ARG A 112 16.78 -5.27 6.77
CA ARG A 112 15.68 -5.01 5.81
C ARG A 112 14.42 -5.80 6.15
N PHE A 113 14.53 -7.00 6.71
CA PHE A 113 13.36 -7.77 7.11
C PHE A 113 12.66 -7.14 8.32
N GLU A 114 13.43 -6.61 9.28
CA GLU A 114 12.87 -5.84 10.39
C GLU A 114 12.24 -4.54 9.89
N GLN A 115 12.89 -3.80 8.98
CA GLN A 115 12.29 -2.60 8.37
C GLN A 115 10.96 -2.91 7.68
N ILE A 116 10.89 -4.02 6.94
CA ILE A 116 9.67 -4.44 6.24
C ILE A 116 8.55 -4.85 7.21
N LYS A 117 8.87 -5.39 8.38
CA LYS A 117 7.86 -5.63 9.42
C LYS A 117 7.17 -4.35 9.86
N LEU A 118 7.86 -3.21 9.81
CA LEU A 118 7.37 -1.93 10.28
C LEU A 118 6.78 -1.07 9.15
N ASP A 119 7.01 -1.44 7.89
CA ASP A 119 6.48 -0.75 6.72
C ASP A 119 4.98 -1.05 6.52
N VAL A 120 4.15 -0.24 7.18
CA VAL A 120 2.69 -0.32 7.11
C VAL A 120 2.17 -0.04 5.70
N GLN A 121 2.79 0.88 4.96
CA GLN A 121 2.33 1.27 3.62
C GLN A 121 2.51 0.10 2.64
N ARG A 122 3.68 -0.53 2.65
CA ARG A 122 3.96 -1.73 1.84
C ARG A 122 2.98 -2.85 2.16
N LYS A 123 2.73 -3.14 3.43
CA LYS A 123 1.75 -4.15 3.85
C LYS A 123 0.37 -3.86 3.26
N ILE A 124 -0.13 -2.64 3.40
CA ILE A 124 -1.45 -2.26 2.91
C ILE A 124 -1.52 -2.39 1.38
N LEU A 125 -0.52 -1.88 0.65
CA LEU A 125 -0.50 -1.93 -0.81
C LEU A 125 -0.46 -3.36 -1.34
N LEU A 126 0.42 -4.21 -0.81
CA LEU A 126 0.53 -5.62 -1.23
C LEU A 126 -0.75 -6.40 -0.94
N ARG A 127 -1.32 -6.25 0.26
CA ARG A 127 -2.58 -6.95 0.59
C ARG A 127 -3.72 -6.55 -0.33
N ASN A 128 -3.89 -5.24 -0.55
CA ASN A 128 -4.93 -4.73 -1.44
C ASN A 128 -4.71 -5.21 -2.88
N ASN A 129 -3.47 -5.22 -3.35
CA ASN A 129 -3.15 -5.69 -4.69
C ASN A 129 -3.45 -7.19 -4.87
N ARG A 130 -3.13 -8.00 -3.87
CA ARG A 130 -3.41 -9.44 -3.87
C ARG A 130 -4.88 -9.79 -3.74
N GLU A 131 -5.64 -8.98 -3.01
CA GLU A 131 -7.10 -9.06 -2.99
C GLU A 131 -7.69 -8.80 -4.39
N LEU A 132 -7.19 -7.78 -5.09
CA LEU A 132 -7.55 -7.54 -6.50
C LEU A 132 -7.11 -8.70 -7.39
N PHE A 133 -5.94 -9.29 -7.16
CA PHE A 133 -5.45 -10.43 -7.95
C PHE A 133 -6.39 -11.62 -7.87
N VAL A 134 -6.87 -11.98 -6.67
CA VAL A 134 -7.85 -13.06 -6.48
C VAL A 134 -9.13 -12.78 -7.27
N SER A 135 -9.59 -11.52 -7.28
CA SER A 135 -10.82 -11.15 -8.00
C SER A 135 -10.76 -11.36 -9.51
N LEU A 136 -9.56 -11.48 -10.10
CA LEU A 136 -9.40 -11.84 -11.52
C LEU A 136 -9.87 -13.28 -11.82
N PHE A 137 -9.82 -14.17 -10.83
CA PHE A 137 -10.10 -15.59 -10.97
C PHE A 137 -11.43 -16.01 -10.33
N GLU A 138 -12.05 -15.14 -9.53
CA GLU A 138 -13.28 -15.43 -8.79
C GLU A 138 -14.44 -14.54 -9.27
N PRO A 139 -15.28 -15.02 -10.21
CA PRO A 139 -16.28 -14.20 -10.92
C PRO A 139 -17.42 -13.65 -10.04
N ASN A 140 -17.60 -14.18 -8.82
CA ASN A 140 -18.69 -13.80 -7.92
C ASN A 140 -18.31 -12.76 -6.86
N MET A 141 -17.07 -12.29 -6.84
CA MET A 141 -16.66 -11.21 -5.93
C MET A 141 -17.14 -9.88 -6.52
N ASN A 142 -17.77 -9.03 -5.70
CA ASN A 142 -18.00 -7.62 -6.05
C ASN A 142 -16.63 -7.01 -6.36
N LYS A 143 -16.32 -6.88 -7.66
CA LYS A 143 -15.02 -6.39 -8.11
C LYS A 143 -14.80 -5.01 -7.51
N PRO A 144 -13.82 -4.83 -6.62
CA PRO A 144 -13.47 -3.49 -6.19
C PRO A 144 -13.05 -2.76 -7.45
N LYS A 145 -13.72 -1.65 -7.79
CA LYS A 145 -13.25 -0.82 -8.89
C LYS A 145 -11.79 -0.48 -8.62
N LEU A 146 -10.91 -0.85 -9.56
CA LEU A 146 -9.60 -0.23 -9.62
C LEU A 146 -9.86 1.27 -9.69
N TYR A 147 -9.33 1.98 -8.70
CA TYR A 147 -9.55 3.38 -8.36
C TYR A 147 -10.12 4.23 -9.50
N ASP A 148 -11.31 4.79 -9.32
CA ASP A 148 -11.86 5.77 -10.25
C ASP A 148 -10.86 6.95 -10.33
N THR A 149 -10.12 7.05 -11.43
CA THR A 149 -9.34 8.25 -11.77
C THR A 149 -10.07 8.94 -12.91
N PRO A 150 -10.26 10.27 -12.84
CA PRO A 150 -10.86 11.00 -13.95
C PRO A 150 -10.06 10.74 -15.24
N ALA A 151 -10.77 10.44 -16.33
CA ALA A 151 -10.17 10.30 -17.64
C ALA A 151 -9.44 11.61 -17.99
N LEU A 152 -8.15 11.50 -18.31
CA LEU A 152 -7.37 12.61 -18.85
C LEU A 152 -7.31 12.46 -20.36
N GLN A 153 -7.15 13.59 -21.05
CA GLN A 153 -6.78 13.52 -22.46
C GLN A 153 -5.33 13.03 -22.57
N PRO A 154 -5.05 12.10 -23.50
CA PRO A 154 -3.70 11.54 -23.66
C PRO A 154 -2.72 12.66 -24.01
N ASN A 155 -1.62 12.74 -23.26
CA ASN A 155 -0.52 13.62 -23.63
C ASN A 155 0.26 12.98 -24.78
N THR A 156 0.39 13.68 -25.91
CA THR A 156 0.99 13.17 -27.15
C THR A 156 2.45 13.59 -27.34
N SER A 157 3.08 14.22 -26.35
CA SER A 157 4.47 14.66 -26.42
C SER A 157 5.43 13.47 -26.52
N LYS A 158 6.27 13.46 -27.57
CA LYS A 158 7.34 12.46 -27.75
C LYS A 158 8.43 12.61 -26.67
N PRO A 159 9.13 11.53 -26.28
CA PRO A 159 10.24 11.59 -25.33
C PRO A 159 11.36 12.54 -25.80
N GLN A 160 11.92 13.34 -24.90
CA GLN A 160 13.09 14.18 -25.15
C GLN A 160 14.41 13.43 -24.85
N PRO A 161 15.56 13.77 -25.48
CA PRO A 161 16.79 12.98 -25.41
C PRO A 161 17.58 13.11 -24.09
N LEU A 162 17.43 14.21 -23.37
CA LEU A 162 18.08 14.43 -22.08
C LEU A 162 17.04 14.20 -20.99
N MET A 163 17.26 13.19 -20.14
CA MET A 163 16.31 12.84 -19.09
C MET A 163 16.95 12.86 -17.72
N ASP A 164 16.32 13.58 -16.79
CA ASP A 164 16.72 13.64 -15.40
C ASP A 164 16.26 12.37 -14.65
N LEU A 165 17.19 11.68 -14.01
CA LEU A 165 16.83 10.54 -13.15
C LEU A 165 16.15 11.04 -11.87
N LYS A 166 14.92 10.59 -11.63
CA LYS A 166 14.15 10.82 -10.40
C LYS A 166 14.11 9.55 -9.57
N MET A 167 14.21 9.69 -8.25
CA MET A 167 13.83 8.63 -7.33
C MET A 167 12.35 8.76 -6.96
N LEU A 168 11.73 7.65 -6.56
CA LEU A 168 10.33 7.64 -6.10
C LEU A 168 10.09 8.65 -4.95
N LYS A 169 11.03 8.75 -3.99
CA LYS A 169 10.99 9.70 -2.87
C LYS A 169 11.05 11.18 -3.29
N ASP A 170 11.55 11.46 -4.49
CA ASP A 170 11.70 12.83 -4.99
C ASP A 170 10.39 13.35 -5.62
N LEU A 171 9.37 12.47 -5.73
CA LEU A 171 8.07 12.85 -6.27
C LEU A 171 7.21 13.54 -5.20
N GLU A 172 6.69 14.72 -5.53
CA GLU A 172 5.79 15.52 -4.71
C GLU A 172 4.42 14.84 -4.54
N THR A 173 4.25 14.09 -3.45
CA THR A 173 3.09 13.25 -3.12
C THR A 173 1.74 13.94 -2.94
N LYS A 174 1.67 15.28 -3.04
CA LYS A 174 0.44 16.06 -2.81
C LYS A 174 -0.10 16.74 -4.06
N VAL A 175 0.56 16.57 -5.19
CA VAL A 175 0.23 17.27 -6.43
C VAL A 175 0.09 16.25 -7.55
N ASP A 176 -0.97 16.39 -8.34
CA ASP A 176 -1.10 15.71 -9.63
C ASP A 176 -0.10 16.36 -10.60
N LYS A 177 1.02 15.68 -10.88
CA LYS A 177 2.18 16.26 -11.55
C LYS A 177 2.83 15.27 -12.51
N MET A 178 2.97 15.70 -13.75
CA MET A 178 3.79 15.03 -14.76
C MET A 178 5.23 15.52 -14.63
N TYR A 179 6.18 14.58 -14.64
CA TYR A 179 7.62 14.90 -14.57
C TYR A 179 8.21 14.76 -15.97
N ASP A 180 7.91 15.70 -16.85
CA ASP A 180 8.41 15.71 -18.23
C ASP A 180 9.93 15.81 -18.28
N GLY A 181 10.54 15.08 -19.22
CA GLY A 181 11.99 14.99 -19.35
C GLY A 181 12.65 14.26 -18.17
N SER A 182 11.92 13.40 -17.46
CA SER A 182 12.44 12.63 -16.34
C SER A 182 12.29 11.13 -16.53
N VAL A 183 13.17 10.36 -15.90
CA VAL A 183 13.10 8.90 -15.83
C VAL A 183 13.01 8.45 -14.39
N LEU A 184 12.18 7.45 -14.13
CA LEU A 184 12.05 6.81 -12.83
C LEU A 184 12.44 5.34 -12.91
N GLU A 185 13.47 4.95 -12.15
CA GLU A 185 13.86 3.56 -11.97
C GLU A 185 13.22 2.96 -10.72
N SER A 186 12.61 1.78 -10.87
CA SER A 186 11.99 1.06 -9.76
C SER A 186 12.03 -0.46 -9.99
N GLN A 187 11.46 -1.20 -9.05
CA GLN A 187 11.40 -2.66 -9.06
C GLN A 187 9.95 -3.09 -8.87
N ILE A 188 9.42 -3.97 -9.72
CA ILE A 188 8.11 -4.60 -9.48
C ILE A 188 8.23 -5.54 -8.28
N ILE A 189 7.34 -5.41 -7.29
CA ILE A 189 7.37 -6.23 -6.06
C ILE A 189 6.13 -7.08 -5.84
N ASP A 190 5.14 -7.04 -6.74
CA ASP A 190 3.94 -7.88 -6.66
C ASP A 190 3.34 -8.15 -8.03
N TRP A 191 2.36 -9.06 -8.06
CA TRP A 191 1.74 -9.52 -9.31
C TRP A 191 0.89 -8.45 -9.97
N ALA A 192 0.92 -8.45 -11.30
CA ALA A 192 0.15 -7.52 -12.11
C ALA A 192 -1.34 -7.87 -12.15
N ILE A 193 -2.16 -6.82 -12.21
CA ILE A 193 -3.61 -6.84 -12.24
C ILE A 193 -4.06 -6.22 -13.57
N PRO A 194 -4.22 -7.02 -14.63
CA PRO A 194 -4.88 -6.55 -15.84
C PRO A 194 -6.34 -6.24 -15.52
N SER A 195 -6.82 -5.08 -15.97
CA SER A 195 -8.25 -4.77 -15.90
C SER A 195 -9.01 -5.59 -16.95
N VAL A 196 -10.18 -6.08 -16.58
CA VAL A 196 -11.06 -6.83 -17.48
C VAL A 196 -11.83 -5.90 -18.41
N ASP A 197 -12.11 -4.69 -17.92
CA ASP A 197 -13.03 -3.73 -18.57
C ASP A 197 -12.29 -2.49 -19.12
N SER A 198 -10.98 -2.38 -18.86
CA SER A 198 -10.13 -1.31 -19.39
C SER A 198 -8.79 -1.85 -19.87
N ASN A 199 -8.16 -1.14 -20.81
CA ASN A 199 -6.86 -1.50 -21.38
C ASN A 199 -5.73 -1.09 -20.45
N GLU A 200 -5.80 -1.47 -19.17
CA GLU A 200 -4.80 -1.08 -18.18
C GLU A 200 -4.26 -2.29 -17.41
N ILE A 201 -3.01 -2.17 -16.99
CA ILE A 201 -2.34 -3.11 -16.10
C ILE A 201 -1.85 -2.34 -14.88
N SER A 202 -2.21 -2.82 -13.69
CA SER A 202 -1.72 -2.25 -12.44
C SER A 202 -0.78 -3.21 -11.70
N THR A 203 0.25 -2.70 -11.04
CA THR A 203 1.12 -3.48 -10.15
C THR A 203 1.66 -2.60 -9.01
N ILE A 204 2.50 -3.16 -8.14
CA ILE A 204 3.19 -2.45 -7.06
C ILE A 204 4.69 -2.39 -7.38
N ILE A 205 5.26 -1.20 -7.26
CA ILE A 205 6.68 -0.95 -7.48
C ILE A 205 7.35 -0.39 -6.22
N GLU A 206 8.63 -0.67 -6.04
CA GLU A 206 9.47 -0.25 -4.92
C GLU A 206 10.72 0.49 -5.41
N GLY A 207 11.02 1.62 -4.79
CA GLY A 207 12.22 2.42 -5.06
C GLY A 207 13.44 1.90 -4.31
N LYS A 208 14.61 2.47 -4.63
CA LYS A 208 15.88 2.11 -3.94
C LYS A 208 15.83 2.42 -2.44
N ASN A 209 14.95 3.33 -1.99
CA ASN A 209 14.84 3.72 -0.58
C ASN A 209 13.75 2.93 0.17
N GLY A 210 13.10 1.95 -0.48
CA GLY A 210 12.02 1.14 0.11
C GLY A 210 10.63 1.77 0.02
N ASP A 211 10.54 2.94 -0.59
CA ASP A 211 9.30 3.64 -0.94
C ASP A 211 8.49 2.85 -1.96
N VAL A 212 7.19 2.69 -1.69
CA VAL A 212 6.30 1.80 -2.45
C VAL A 212 5.11 2.55 -3.03
N HIS A 213 4.88 2.34 -4.31
CA HIS A 213 3.82 3.01 -5.06
C HIS A 213 3.08 2.02 -5.94
N ARG A 214 1.81 2.32 -6.22
CA ARG A 214 1.08 1.64 -7.29
C ARG A 214 1.55 2.21 -8.63
N LEU A 215 1.78 1.33 -9.60
CA LEU A 215 2.00 1.65 -11.00
C LEU A 215 0.78 1.20 -11.81
N THR A 216 0.27 2.05 -12.69
CA THR A 216 -0.81 1.70 -13.63
C THR A 216 -0.40 2.14 -15.03
N VAL A 217 -0.33 1.18 -15.95
CA VAL A 217 -0.01 1.39 -17.37
C VAL A 217 -1.31 1.28 -18.16
N TYR A 218 -1.66 2.35 -18.87
CA TYR A 218 -2.86 2.45 -19.70
C TYR A 218 -2.55 2.08 -21.16
N ASN A 219 -3.60 1.99 -21.97
CA ASN A 219 -3.55 1.68 -23.39
C ASN A 219 -2.72 0.43 -23.71
N TRP A 220 -2.75 -0.56 -22.80
CA TRP A 220 -2.03 -1.82 -23.01
C TRP A 220 -2.60 -2.57 -24.21
N PRO A 221 -1.77 -3.19 -25.07
CA PRO A 221 -2.24 -3.80 -26.30
C PRO A 221 -3.22 -4.93 -25.98
N LEU A 222 -4.39 -4.88 -26.60
CA LEU A 222 -5.40 -5.92 -26.51
C LEU A 222 -5.10 -7.03 -27.50
N THR A 223 -5.49 -8.26 -27.14
CA THR A 223 -5.46 -9.41 -28.04
C THR A 223 -6.89 -9.82 -28.40
N GLY A 224 -7.09 -10.29 -29.64
CA GLY A 224 -8.36 -10.87 -30.11
C GLY A 224 -9.59 -10.03 -29.78
N ASP A 225 -10.49 -10.59 -28.96
CA ASP A 225 -11.79 -10.05 -28.53
C ASP A 225 -11.72 -8.79 -27.65
N LYS A 226 -10.75 -7.90 -27.89
CA LYS A 226 -10.55 -6.66 -27.14
C LYS A 226 -10.33 -6.87 -25.65
N LYS A 227 -9.62 -7.94 -25.26
CA LYS A 227 -9.25 -8.20 -23.86
C LYS A 227 -7.74 -8.13 -23.70
N VAL A 228 -7.30 -7.74 -22.50
CA VAL A 228 -5.89 -7.85 -22.13
C VAL A 228 -5.56 -9.34 -22.02
N ASP A 229 -4.48 -9.76 -22.67
CA ASP A 229 -3.92 -11.10 -22.51
C ASP A 229 -3.35 -11.24 -21.10
N ILE A 230 -4.14 -11.84 -20.19
CA ILE A 230 -3.82 -11.96 -18.77
C ILE A 230 -2.50 -12.75 -18.57
N PRO A 231 -2.29 -13.93 -19.20
CA PRO A 231 -1.01 -14.61 -19.20
C PRO A 231 0.17 -13.74 -19.59
N LYS A 232 0.07 -13.06 -20.73
CA LYS A 232 1.14 -12.19 -21.20
C LYS A 232 1.39 -11.02 -20.24
N ALA A 233 0.34 -10.38 -19.74
CA ALA A 233 0.44 -9.26 -18.79
C ALA A 233 1.16 -9.65 -17.49
N ILE A 234 0.78 -10.79 -16.88
CA ILE A 234 1.41 -11.28 -15.66
C ILE A 234 2.87 -11.66 -15.90
N ASN A 235 3.18 -12.25 -17.05
CA ASN A 235 4.56 -12.57 -17.43
C ASN A 235 5.39 -11.32 -17.76
N ASP A 236 4.78 -10.28 -18.34
CA ASP A 236 5.44 -9.01 -18.68
C ASP A 236 5.78 -8.18 -17.46
N PHE A 237 4.90 -8.18 -16.46
CA PHE A 237 5.07 -7.47 -15.20
C PHE A 237 5.43 -8.45 -14.06
N TYR A 238 6.36 -9.37 -14.34
CA TYR A 238 6.74 -10.37 -13.36
C TYR A 238 7.42 -9.71 -12.15
N PRO A 239 7.11 -10.12 -10.90
CA PRO A 239 7.76 -9.58 -9.71
C PRO A 239 9.28 -9.77 -9.75
N ASN A 240 10.03 -8.80 -9.25
CA ASN A 240 11.48 -8.66 -9.40
C ASN A 240 11.99 -8.24 -10.79
N SER A 241 11.10 -7.86 -11.72
CA SER A 241 11.52 -7.17 -12.95
C SER A 241 11.83 -5.71 -12.68
N LYS A 242 12.96 -5.22 -13.21
CA LYS A 242 13.32 -3.80 -13.11
C LYS A 242 12.43 -3.03 -14.07
N VAL A 243 12.02 -1.84 -13.67
CA VAL A 243 11.16 -0.99 -14.48
C VAL A 243 11.76 0.40 -14.59
N THR A 244 11.78 0.90 -15.82
CA THR A 244 12.19 2.27 -16.16
C THR A 244 10.99 2.97 -16.76
N ILE A 245 10.53 4.04 -16.12
CA ILE A 245 9.34 4.80 -16.52
C ILE A 245 9.80 6.16 -17.04
N ILE A 246 9.43 6.47 -18.27
CA ILE A 246 9.70 7.74 -18.95
C ILE A 246 8.54 8.69 -18.67
N ASN A 247 8.86 9.94 -18.31
CA ASN A 247 7.90 10.99 -17.97
C ASN A 247 6.84 10.50 -16.96
N PRO A 248 7.26 10.01 -15.77
CA PRO A 248 6.32 9.43 -14.81
C PRO A 248 5.27 10.46 -14.43
N HIS A 249 4.00 10.06 -14.44
CA HIS A 249 2.89 10.92 -14.03
C HIS A 249 2.39 10.50 -12.66
N LEU A 250 2.73 11.27 -11.63
CA LEU A 250 2.22 11.03 -10.28
C LEU A 250 0.81 11.61 -10.15
N ARG A 251 -0.14 10.76 -9.78
CA ARG A 251 -1.54 11.15 -9.55
C ARG A 251 -1.99 10.83 -8.14
N LEU A 252 -2.85 11.69 -7.61
CA LEU A 252 -3.62 11.43 -6.41
C LEU A 252 -4.95 10.78 -6.81
N ALA A 253 -5.10 9.48 -6.53
CA ALA A 253 -6.37 8.78 -6.74
C ALA A 253 -7.47 9.34 -5.82
N MET A 254 -8.75 9.10 -6.15
CA MET A 254 -9.89 9.59 -5.36
C MET A 254 -9.88 9.17 -3.89
N ASN A 255 -9.17 8.09 -3.55
CA ASN A 255 -9.00 7.63 -2.17
C ASN A 255 -7.80 8.27 -1.44
N GLY A 256 -7.14 9.25 -2.06
CA GLY A 256 -5.94 9.92 -1.55
C GLY A 256 -4.65 9.10 -1.71
N SER A 257 -4.66 7.99 -2.44
CA SER A 257 -3.44 7.20 -2.69
C SER A 257 -2.66 7.74 -3.88
N ASN A 258 -1.34 7.74 -3.76
CA ASN A 258 -0.43 8.06 -4.85
C ASN A 258 -0.33 6.88 -5.84
N VAL A 259 -0.55 7.17 -7.12
CA VAL A 259 -0.44 6.22 -8.22
C VAL A 259 0.45 6.82 -9.29
N ILE A 260 1.40 6.04 -9.78
CA ILE A 260 2.17 6.39 -10.97
C ILE A 260 1.39 5.91 -12.17
N ARG A 261 0.87 6.86 -12.93
CA ARG A 261 0.21 6.66 -14.20
C ARG A 261 1.25 6.65 -15.31
N VAL A 262 1.14 5.68 -16.21
CA VAL A 262 1.88 5.61 -17.46
C VAL A 262 0.85 5.52 -18.57
N GLU A 263 0.83 6.50 -19.47
CA GLU A 263 -0.26 6.63 -20.43
C GLU A 263 -0.27 5.51 -21.47
N SER A 264 0.90 4.97 -21.83
CA SER A 264 1.01 3.98 -22.88
C SER A 264 2.28 3.12 -22.71
N PRO A 265 2.31 1.87 -23.22
CA PRO A 265 3.44 0.94 -23.03
C PRO A 265 4.79 1.45 -23.53
N GLU A 266 4.84 2.36 -24.51
CA GLU A 266 6.09 2.93 -25.01
C GLU A 266 6.84 3.80 -23.98
N PHE A 267 6.17 4.23 -22.92
CA PHE A 267 6.76 5.02 -21.83
C PHE A 267 7.28 4.18 -20.67
N ILE A 268 7.29 2.85 -20.82
CA ILE A 268 7.76 1.93 -19.79
C ILE A 268 8.62 0.83 -20.41
N GLN A 269 9.80 0.62 -19.82
CA GLN A 269 10.68 -0.49 -20.15
C GLN A 269 10.74 -1.44 -18.96
N ILE A 270 10.56 -2.73 -19.21
CA ILE A 270 10.59 -3.76 -18.18
C ILE A 270 11.72 -4.75 -18.51
N ASP A 271 12.69 -4.82 -17.62
CA ASP A 271 13.82 -5.75 -17.71
C ASP A 271 13.59 -6.94 -16.76
N LYS A 272 13.41 -8.12 -17.36
CA LYS A 272 13.15 -9.39 -16.66
C LYS A 272 14.42 -10.16 -16.33
N THR A 273 15.61 -9.69 -16.71
CA THR A 273 16.86 -10.47 -16.61
C THR A 273 17.28 -10.78 -15.17
N SER A 274 16.76 -10.05 -14.17
CA SER A 274 17.10 -10.21 -12.75
C SER A 274 16.02 -10.89 -11.88
N THR A 275 15.00 -11.52 -12.46
CA THR A 275 13.78 -11.92 -11.72
C THR A 275 13.99 -13.09 -10.75
N ASP A 276 14.95 -13.97 -11.02
CA ASP A 276 15.02 -15.28 -10.37
C ASP A 276 15.80 -15.36 -9.06
N GLN A 277 16.54 -14.32 -8.72
CA GLN A 277 17.45 -14.34 -7.56
C GLN A 277 16.99 -13.48 -6.38
N ARG A 278 15.78 -12.92 -6.44
CA ARG A 278 15.26 -11.99 -5.43
C ARG A 278 14.15 -12.57 -4.58
N CYS A 279 14.22 -12.29 -3.28
CA CYS A 279 13.18 -12.65 -2.33
C CYS A 279 11.92 -11.80 -2.56
N HIS A 280 10.78 -12.45 -2.80
CA HIS A 280 9.47 -11.82 -2.99
C HIS A 280 8.97 -11.06 -1.75
N CYS A 281 9.45 -11.47 -0.57
CA CYS A 281 9.11 -10.82 0.70
C CYS A 281 9.99 -9.60 0.98
N CYS A 282 11.31 -9.76 0.88
CA CYS A 282 12.27 -8.74 1.34
C CYS A 282 13.16 -8.11 0.26
N GLY A 283 13.02 -8.51 -1.00
CA GLY A 283 13.75 -7.96 -2.13
C GLY A 283 15.25 -8.29 -2.18
N LYS A 284 15.78 -9.11 -1.26
CA LYS A 284 17.21 -9.46 -1.24
C LYS A 284 17.60 -10.43 -2.34
N GLU A 285 18.77 -10.20 -2.92
CA GLU A 285 19.45 -11.07 -3.89
C GLU A 285 20.30 -12.10 -3.15
N THR A 286 19.85 -13.36 -3.08
CA THR A 286 20.55 -14.43 -2.34
C THR A 286 20.06 -15.81 -2.78
N LYS A 287 20.43 -16.88 -2.06
CA LYS A 287 19.89 -18.23 -2.31
C LYS A 287 18.39 -18.23 -2.07
N ILE A 288 17.65 -18.45 -3.14
CA ILE A 288 16.20 -18.41 -3.14
C ILE A 288 15.60 -19.82 -3.03
N LEU A 289 14.56 -19.94 -2.21
CA LEU A 289 13.72 -21.11 -2.03
C LEU A 289 12.33 -20.83 -2.64
N PRO A 290 11.85 -21.63 -3.61
CA PRO A 290 10.51 -21.45 -4.14
C PRO A 290 9.45 -21.82 -3.09
N CYS A 291 8.28 -21.19 -3.18
CA CYS A 291 7.10 -21.60 -2.44
C CYS A 291 6.71 -23.02 -2.87
N SER A 292 6.66 -23.98 -1.95
CA SER A 292 6.26 -25.35 -2.25
C SER A 292 4.83 -25.49 -2.79
N GLY A 293 3.97 -24.49 -2.60
CA GLY A 293 2.59 -24.48 -3.09
C GLY A 293 2.49 -24.07 -4.56
N CYS A 294 2.95 -22.86 -4.88
CA CYS A 294 2.78 -22.27 -6.21
C CYS A 294 4.02 -22.35 -7.10
N MET A 295 5.20 -22.60 -6.54
CA MET A 295 6.52 -22.55 -7.19
C MET A 295 6.93 -21.21 -7.83
N MET A 296 5.99 -20.27 -7.99
CA MET A 296 6.24 -18.93 -8.54
C MET A 296 6.89 -17.96 -7.55
N ALA A 297 6.34 -17.83 -6.33
CA ALA A 297 6.92 -16.96 -5.32
C ALA A 297 8.18 -17.59 -4.73
N LYS A 298 9.17 -16.76 -4.43
CA LYS A 298 10.57 -17.13 -4.20
C LYS A 298 11.10 -16.39 -2.99
N TYR A 299 11.70 -17.06 -2.01
CA TYR A 299 12.08 -16.44 -0.73
C TYR A 299 13.52 -16.76 -0.32
N CYS A 300 14.19 -15.82 0.33
CA CYS A 300 15.54 -16.08 0.86
C CYS A 300 15.56 -17.01 2.08
N SER A 301 14.42 -17.19 2.77
CA SER A 301 14.33 -18.00 3.98
C SER A 301 12.89 -18.42 4.28
N LYS A 302 12.72 -19.41 5.17
CA LYS A 302 11.39 -19.87 5.63
C LYS A 302 10.66 -18.78 6.42
N GLU A 303 11.39 -17.92 7.12
CA GLU A 303 10.83 -16.77 7.86
C GLU A 303 10.21 -15.75 6.90
N CYS A 304 10.90 -15.43 5.79
CA CYS A 304 10.37 -14.56 4.75
C CYS A 304 9.10 -15.15 4.11
N GLN A 305 9.09 -16.46 3.83
CA GLN A 305 7.90 -17.14 3.31
C GLN A 305 6.73 -17.08 4.31
N LYS A 306 6.97 -17.41 5.59
CA LYS A 306 5.94 -17.37 6.64
C LYS A 306 5.40 -15.95 6.85
N PHE A 307 6.27 -14.95 6.77
CA PHE A 307 5.86 -13.55 6.87
C PHE A 307 5.00 -13.13 5.68
N ASP A 308 5.42 -13.40 4.44
CA ASP A 308 4.64 -13.10 3.24
C ASP A 308 3.27 -13.81 3.26
N TRP A 309 3.23 -15.04 3.79
CA TRP A 309 2.03 -15.83 3.98
C TRP A 309 1.00 -15.16 4.90
N ILE A 310 1.43 -14.58 6.02
CA ILE A 310 0.56 -14.04 7.07
C ILE A 310 0.31 -12.54 6.87
N GLU A 311 1.37 -11.77 6.65
CA GLU A 311 1.36 -10.31 6.75
C GLU A 311 1.06 -9.65 5.41
N PHE A 312 1.53 -10.25 4.31
CA PHE A 312 1.22 -9.81 2.95
C PHE A 312 0.16 -10.68 2.27
N ASP A 313 -0.39 -11.68 2.96
CA ASP A 313 -1.53 -12.49 2.49
C ASP A 313 -1.25 -13.37 1.25
N HIS A 314 -0.01 -13.87 1.10
CA HIS A 314 0.34 -14.78 -0.01
C HIS A 314 -0.56 -16.03 -0.05
N LYS A 315 -1.06 -16.47 1.11
CA LYS A 315 -2.01 -17.59 1.22
C LYS A 315 -3.17 -17.48 0.22
N ARG A 316 -3.70 -16.28 0.02
CA ARG A 316 -4.85 -16.04 -0.86
C ARG A 316 -4.51 -16.24 -2.34
N ILE A 317 -3.34 -15.79 -2.76
CA ILE A 317 -2.95 -15.84 -4.17
C ILE A 317 -2.23 -17.14 -4.55
N CYS A 318 -1.70 -17.88 -3.58
CA CYS A 318 -0.87 -19.06 -3.82
C CYS A 318 -1.53 -20.11 -4.73
N LYS A 319 -2.84 -20.37 -4.56
CA LYS A 319 -3.57 -21.32 -5.41
C LYS A 319 -3.69 -20.82 -6.86
N HIS A 320 -3.99 -19.54 -7.04
CA HIS A 320 -4.16 -18.94 -8.36
C HIS A 320 -2.83 -18.86 -9.11
N LEU A 321 -1.74 -18.53 -8.42
CA LEU A 321 -0.39 -18.60 -8.97
C LEU A 321 0.00 -20.01 -9.38
N LYS A 322 -0.37 -21.03 -8.60
CA LYS A 322 -0.13 -22.43 -8.98
C LYS A 322 -0.82 -22.77 -10.31
N ASN A 323 -2.09 -22.40 -10.45
CA ASN A 323 -2.85 -22.65 -11.67
C ASN A 323 -2.25 -21.88 -12.85
N PHE A 324 -1.84 -20.64 -12.63
CA PHE A 324 -1.20 -19.81 -13.63
C PHE A 324 0.12 -20.41 -14.14
N ALA A 325 0.96 -20.92 -13.24
CA ALA A 325 2.22 -21.58 -13.60
C ALA A 325 2.01 -22.84 -14.45
N GLN A 326 0.84 -23.49 -14.38
CA GLN A 326 0.50 -24.65 -15.21
C GLN A 326 0.00 -24.25 -16.61
N MET A 327 -0.35 -22.98 -16.82
CA MET A 327 -0.83 -22.44 -18.09
C MET A 327 0.29 -21.82 -18.95
N MET A 328 1.48 -21.60 -18.36
CA MET A 328 2.68 -21.12 -19.06
C MET A 328 3.56 -22.28 -19.50
#